data_AF-A0AAJ4XKX9-F1
#
_entry.id   AF-A0AAJ4XKX9-F1
#
_cell.length_a   1.000
_cell.length_b   1.000
_cell.length_c   1.000
_cell.angle_alpha   90.00
_cell.angle_beta   90.00
_cell.angle_gamma   90.00
#
_symmetry.space_group_name_H-M   'P 1'
#
loop_
_entity.id
_entity.type
_entity.pdbx_description
1 polymer ?
#
loop_
_entity_poly.entity_id
_entity_poly.type
_entity_poly.pdbx_seq_one_letter_code
_entity_poly.pdbx_strand_id
1 'polypeptide(L)'
;MFHASSKRLNAAGLAPEHSKLLPERQPKDDEANLLQSLLELYTSATPSDECFSIFANEAILTLPTGDVVVGPSGIKSKFAELLAPYTTRTLRQRLLVTPESLPQRTIVLDHMLSLSSDSGEAVKTIHSLVVIKRKILDGKISSFTEEEGHRKATAPLAARAAAANSFYSPTDAHMSPVSSKLNLAKKKHHMKGKPTALFANRSGLRQAIVPGSPAQSTGTNDMEF
;
A
#
# COMPACT_ATOMS: atom_id res chain seq x y z
N MET A 1 31.21 -2.30 -12.17
CA MET A 1 30.70 -2.31 -10.78
C MET A 1 29.20 -2.05 -10.81
N PHE A 2 28.38 -3.11 -10.76
CA PHE A 2 26.92 -2.96 -10.67
C PHE A 2 26.56 -2.68 -9.22
N HIS A 3 26.15 -1.44 -8.91
CA HIS A 3 25.56 -1.13 -7.61
C HIS A 3 24.33 -2.01 -7.40
N ALA A 4 24.26 -2.68 -6.25
CA ALA A 4 23.08 -3.39 -5.80
C ALA A 4 21.92 -2.40 -5.70
N SER A 5 21.15 -2.28 -6.79
CA SER A 5 19.90 -1.55 -6.79
C SER A 5 19.04 -2.19 -5.72
N SER A 6 18.64 -1.40 -4.72
CA SER A 6 17.68 -1.89 -3.75
C SER A 6 16.45 -2.33 -4.56
N LYS A 7 16.11 -3.62 -4.53
CA LYS A 7 14.92 -4.22 -5.16
C LYS A 7 13.64 -3.72 -4.48
N ARG A 8 13.50 -2.40 -4.31
CA ARG A 8 12.30 -1.80 -3.74
C ARG A 8 11.31 -1.68 -4.87
N LEU A 9 10.24 -2.45 -4.73
CA LEU A 9 9.08 -2.32 -5.58
C LEU A 9 8.42 -0.96 -5.31
N ASN A 10 7.93 -0.36 -6.37
CA ASN A 10 7.17 0.87 -6.36
C ASN A 10 5.72 0.61 -5.92
N ALA A 11 4.89 1.65 -5.91
CA ALA A 11 3.48 1.56 -5.52
C ALA A 11 2.66 0.60 -6.40
N ALA A 12 3.10 0.35 -7.64
CA ALA A 12 2.50 -0.62 -8.56
C ALA A 12 2.99 -2.06 -8.33
N GLY A 13 3.86 -2.28 -7.33
CA GLY A 13 4.42 -3.61 -7.03
C GLY A 13 5.49 -4.06 -8.02
N LEU A 14 6.06 -3.15 -8.83
CA LEU A 14 7.05 -3.45 -9.86
C LEU A 14 8.38 -2.75 -9.58
N ALA A 15 9.45 -3.19 -10.24
CA ALA A 15 10.67 -2.40 -10.30
C ALA A 15 10.42 -1.12 -11.13
N PRO A 16 11.11 0.00 -10.84
CA PRO A 16 10.95 1.25 -11.59
C PRO A 16 11.05 1.05 -13.11
N GLU A 17 12.07 0.30 -13.56
CA GLU A 17 12.30 0.06 -14.99
C GLU A 17 11.18 -0.75 -15.65
N HIS A 18 10.55 -1.68 -14.93
CA HIS A 18 9.42 -2.44 -15.47
C HIS A 18 8.15 -1.59 -15.55
N SER A 19 7.89 -0.75 -14.54
CA SER A 19 6.69 0.09 -14.55
C SER A 19 6.69 1.19 -15.62
N LYS A 20 7.87 1.68 -16.03
CA LYS A 20 8.00 2.65 -17.14
C LYS A 20 7.67 2.04 -18.49
N LEU A 21 7.86 0.73 -18.63
CA LEU A 21 7.64 -0.03 -19.85
C LEU A 21 6.21 -0.59 -19.96
N LEU A 22 5.35 -0.32 -18.97
CA LEU A 22 3.97 -0.78 -19.04
C LEU A 22 3.27 -0.17 -20.27
N PRO A 23 2.50 -0.99 -21.01
CA PRO A 23 1.74 -0.49 -22.14
C PRO A 23 0.59 0.38 -21.67
N GLU A 24 0.17 1.29 -22.54
CA GLU A 24 -1.02 2.12 -22.32
C GLU A 24 -2.28 1.32 -22.61
N ARG A 25 -3.36 1.66 -21.90
CA ARG A 25 -4.70 1.12 -22.12
C ARG A 25 -5.70 2.25 -22.25
N GLN A 26 -6.87 1.92 -22.80
CA GLN A 26 -8.00 2.84 -22.83
C GLN A 26 -8.67 2.94 -21.45
N PRO A 27 -9.22 4.12 -21.11
CA PRO A 27 -10.00 4.31 -19.90
C PRO A 27 -11.29 3.49 -19.97
N LYS A 28 -11.76 3.05 -18.80
CA LYS A 28 -13.11 2.50 -18.66
C LYS A 28 -14.11 3.65 -18.50
N ASP A 29 -15.38 3.38 -18.79
CA ASP A 29 -16.45 4.40 -18.71
C ASP A 29 -16.53 5.05 -17.33
N ASP A 30 -16.27 4.29 -16.26
CA ASP A 30 -16.30 4.77 -14.87
C ASP A 30 -15.00 5.50 -14.43
N GLU A 31 -14.00 5.59 -15.30
CA GLU A 31 -12.71 6.24 -15.05
C GLU A 31 -12.60 7.61 -15.74
N ALA A 32 -13.40 7.88 -16.79
CA ALA A 32 -13.29 9.09 -17.60
C ALA A 32 -13.40 10.39 -16.78
N ASN A 33 -14.45 10.50 -15.96
CA ASN A 33 -14.66 11.67 -15.09
C ASN A 33 -13.51 11.87 -14.09
N LEU A 34 -13.00 10.76 -13.53
CA LEU A 34 -11.89 10.81 -12.58
C LEU A 34 -10.62 11.33 -13.26
N LEU A 35 -10.29 10.84 -14.46
CA LEU A 35 -9.11 11.29 -15.20
C LEU A 35 -9.20 12.77 -15.56
N GLN A 36 -10.38 13.23 -15.96
CA GLN A 36 -10.61 14.65 -16.25
C GLN A 36 -10.48 15.53 -15.00
N SER A 37 -11.05 15.13 -13.87
CA SER A 37 -10.88 15.84 -12.60
C SER A 37 -9.42 15.88 -12.14
N LEU A 38 -8.64 14.82 -12.39
CA LEU A 38 -7.21 14.84 -12.11
C LEU A 38 -6.45 15.77 -13.04
N LEU A 39 -6.79 15.80 -14.32
CA LEU A 39 -6.19 16.74 -15.26
C LEU A 39 -6.40 18.18 -14.78
N GLU A 40 -7.64 18.54 -14.48
CA GLU A 40 -8.00 19.86 -13.95
C GLU A 40 -7.29 20.18 -12.63
N LEU A 41 -7.21 19.22 -11.70
CA LEU A 41 -6.54 19.38 -10.40
C LEU A 41 -5.07 19.81 -10.55
N TYR A 42 -4.35 19.27 -11.53
CA TYR A 42 -2.93 19.58 -11.74
C TYR A 42 -2.70 20.79 -12.64
N THR A 43 -3.57 21.05 -13.63
CA THR A 43 -3.35 22.12 -14.62
C THR A 43 -4.03 23.43 -14.27
N SER A 44 -5.15 23.41 -13.56
CA SER A 44 -5.90 24.62 -13.20
C SER A 44 -5.22 25.38 -12.07
N ALA A 45 -5.18 26.71 -12.18
CA ALA A 45 -4.74 27.58 -11.08
C ALA A 45 -5.74 27.56 -9.90
N THR A 46 -7.03 27.41 -10.22
CA THR A 46 -8.14 27.36 -9.26
C THR A 46 -9.04 26.17 -9.62
N PRO A 47 -8.66 24.94 -9.21
CA PRO A 47 -9.46 23.76 -9.49
C PRO A 47 -10.83 23.87 -8.82
N SER A 48 -11.87 23.42 -9.52
CA SER A 48 -13.24 23.41 -9.01
C SER A 48 -13.37 22.51 -7.78
N ASP A 49 -14.33 22.80 -6.91
CA ASP A 49 -14.62 21.94 -5.75
C ASP A 49 -15.09 20.53 -6.16
N GLU A 50 -15.67 20.42 -7.35
CA GLU A 50 -16.08 19.15 -7.95
C GLU A 50 -14.89 18.21 -8.20
N CYS A 51 -13.70 18.73 -8.51
CA CYS A 51 -12.48 17.93 -8.66
C CYS A 51 -12.13 17.16 -7.39
N PHE A 52 -12.54 17.66 -6.22
CA PHE A 52 -12.28 17.02 -4.94
C PHE A 52 -13.36 16.00 -4.55
N SER A 53 -14.50 15.98 -5.26
CA SER A 53 -15.62 15.04 -4.99
C SER A 53 -15.29 13.58 -5.31
N ILE A 54 -14.26 13.35 -6.16
CA ILE A 54 -13.74 12.03 -6.52
C ILE A 54 -13.04 11.33 -5.35
N PHE A 55 -12.62 12.07 -4.33
CA PHE A 55 -11.95 11.53 -3.16
C PHE A 55 -12.97 11.09 -2.11
N ALA A 56 -12.69 9.95 -1.47
CA ALA A 56 -13.40 9.55 -0.26
C ALA A 56 -13.03 10.48 0.91
N ASN A 57 -13.88 10.55 1.93
CA ASN A 57 -13.65 11.41 3.10
C ASN A 57 -12.35 11.05 3.84
N GLU A 58 -11.98 9.77 3.80
CA GLU A 58 -10.76 9.23 4.38
C GLU A 58 -9.64 8.98 3.36
N ALA A 59 -9.73 9.58 2.17
CA ALA A 59 -8.73 9.39 1.12
C ALA A 59 -7.32 9.76 1.62
N ILE A 60 -6.35 8.89 1.34
CA ILE A 60 -4.95 9.09 1.75
C ILE A 60 -4.13 9.48 0.52
N LEU A 61 -3.55 10.67 0.55
CA LEU A 61 -2.54 11.13 -0.41
C LEU A 61 -1.15 10.87 0.16
N THR A 62 -0.27 10.25 -0.63
CA THR A 62 1.15 10.06 -0.33
C THR A 62 1.98 10.65 -1.45
N LEU A 63 2.84 11.62 -1.10
CA LEU A 63 3.65 12.36 -2.06
C LEU A 63 5.09 11.83 -2.14
N PRO A 64 5.84 12.15 -3.22
CA PRO A 64 7.24 11.73 -3.37
C PRO A 64 8.16 12.24 -2.26
N THR A 65 7.80 13.36 -1.64
CA THR A 65 8.51 13.96 -0.49
C THR A 65 8.40 13.12 0.79
N GLY A 66 7.49 12.14 0.83
CA GLY A 66 7.16 11.36 2.01
C GLY A 66 6.01 11.96 2.83
N ASP A 67 5.45 13.10 2.40
CA ASP A 67 4.28 13.70 3.04
C ASP A 67 3.05 12.79 2.87
N VAL A 68 2.28 12.65 3.95
CA VAL A 68 1.02 11.91 3.95
C VAL A 68 -0.09 12.85 4.41
N VAL A 69 -1.14 12.95 3.61
CA VAL A 69 -2.28 13.83 3.85
C VAL A 69 -3.56 13.01 3.80
N VAL A 70 -4.50 13.31 4.69
CA VAL A 70 -5.77 12.57 4.80
C VAL A 70 -6.94 13.51 4.56
N GLY A 71 -7.88 13.06 3.72
CA GLY A 71 -9.14 13.70 3.45
C GLY A 71 -9.08 14.80 2.37
N PRO A 72 -10.22 15.12 1.73
CA PRO A 72 -10.26 16.04 0.58
C PRO A 72 -9.77 17.45 0.90
N SER A 73 -10.05 17.97 2.10
CA SER A 73 -9.64 19.31 2.53
C SER A 73 -8.12 19.42 2.65
N GLY A 74 -7.47 18.42 3.27
CA GLY A 74 -6.02 18.35 3.37
C GLY A 74 -5.38 18.24 1.98
N ILE A 75 -5.94 17.39 1.12
CA ILE A 75 -5.47 17.22 -0.27
C ILE A 75 -5.53 18.56 -1.01
N LYS A 76 -6.66 19.27 -0.95
CA LYS A 76 -6.82 20.60 -1.57
C LYS A 76 -5.75 21.59 -1.11
N SER A 77 -5.55 21.72 0.20
CA SER A 77 -4.53 22.61 0.75
C SER A 77 -3.12 22.24 0.29
N LYS A 78 -2.81 20.94 0.24
CA LYS A 78 -1.47 20.49 -0.16
C LYS A 78 -1.21 20.72 -1.65
N PHE A 79 -2.19 20.50 -2.52
CA PHE A 79 -2.07 20.82 -3.94
C PHE A 79 -1.91 22.33 -4.18
N ALA A 80 -2.66 23.16 -3.45
CA ALA A 80 -2.51 24.61 -3.52
C ALA A 80 -1.10 25.06 -3.11
N GLU A 81 -0.57 24.52 -2.01
CA GLU A 81 0.80 24.80 -1.53
C GLU A 81 1.87 24.38 -2.57
N LEU A 82 1.78 23.15 -3.08
CA LEU A 82 2.79 22.59 -3.99
C LEU A 82 2.83 23.31 -5.34
N LEU A 83 1.67 23.71 -5.85
CA LEU A 83 1.55 24.26 -7.18
C LEU A 83 1.54 25.79 -7.22
N ALA A 84 1.33 26.48 -6.08
CA ALA A 84 1.32 27.95 -5.97
C ALA A 84 2.48 28.66 -6.68
N PRO A 85 3.73 28.18 -6.65
CA PRO A 85 4.85 28.85 -7.32
C PRO A 85 4.80 28.83 -8.85
N TYR A 86 3.96 27.99 -9.44
CA TYR A 86 3.93 27.73 -10.87
C TYR A 86 2.62 28.26 -11.47
N THR A 87 2.74 29.21 -12.39
CA THR A 87 1.62 29.90 -13.03
C THR A 87 1.17 29.20 -14.31
N THR A 88 2.11 28.56 -15.01
CA THR A 88 1.83 27.75 -16.20
C THR A 88 2.14 26.29 -15.93
N ARG A 89 1.16 25.42 -16.21
CA ARG A 89 1.21 24.00 -15.87
C ARG A 89 0.60 23.19 -17.01
N THR A 90 1.31 22.15 -17.44
CA THR A 90 0.79 21.20 -18.43
C THR A 90 1.03 19.78 -17.93
N LEU A 91 0.02 18.93 -18.02
CA LEU A 91 0.10 17.54 -17.61
C LEU A 91 -0.16 16.63 -18.82
N ARG A 92 0.78 15.72 -19.07
CA ARG A 92 0.56 14.56 -19.95
C ARG A 92 0.31 13.34 -19.08
N GLN A 93 -0.84 12.71 -19.27
CA GLN A 93 -1.24 11.50 -18.53
C GLN A 93 -1.25 10.29 -19.44
N ARG A 94 -0.55 9.24 -19.04
CA ARG A 94 -0.56 7.93 -19.71
C ARG A 94 -1.24 6.93 -18.81
N LEU A 95 -2.37 6.39 -19.24
CA LEU A 95 -3.09 5.36 -18.50
C LEU A 95 -2.47 3.99 -18.78
N LEU A 96 -1.85 3.40 -17.77
CA LEU A 96 -1.10 2.15 -17.92
C LEU A 96 -1.98 0.94 -17.64
N VAL A 97 -1.60 -0.20 -18.22
CA VAL A 97 -2.15 -1.50 -17.83
C VAL A 97 -1.88 -1.77 -16.35
N THR A 98 -2.95 -2.00 -15.60
CA THR A 98 -2.87 -2.32 -14.17
C THR A 98 -2.34 -3.74 -13.98
N PRO A 99 -1.23 -3.95 -13.25
CA PRO A 99 -0.74 -5.28 -12.91
C PRO A 99 -1.74 -6.09 -12.10
N GLU A 100 -1.83 -7.40 -12.34
CA GLU A 100 -2.76 -8.31 -11.66
C GLU A 100 -2.47 -8.45 -10.14
N SER A 101 -1.26 -8.10 -9.70
CA SER A 101 -0.88 -8.07 -8.28
C SER A 101 -1.58 -6.97 -7.49
N LEU A 102 -2.14 -5.95 -8.17
CA LEU A 102 -2.85 -4.86 -7.52
C LEU A 102 -4.33 -5.20 -7.31
N PRO A 103 -4.96 -4.67 -6.25
CA PRO A 103 -6.39 -4.85 -6.04
C PRO A 103 -7.22 -4.40 -7.25
N GLN A 104 -8.40 -5.00 -7.41
CA GLN A 104 -9.36 -4.54 -8.41
C GLN A 104 -9.69 -3.05 -8.23
N ARG A 105 -10.06 -2.39 -9.32
CA ARG A 105 -10.32 -0.93 -9.38
C ARG A 105 -9.10 -0.07 -8.99
N THR A 106 -7.89 -0.61 -9.18
CA THR A 106 -6.66 0.19 -9.12
C THR A 106 -6.35 0.77 -10.50
N ILE A 107 -6.05 2.06 -10.53
CA ILE A 107 -5.61 2.81 -11.70
C ILE A 107 -4.12 3.09 -11.54
N VAL A 108 -3.36 2.88 -12.62
CA VAL A 108 -1.93 3.19 -12.68
C VAL A 108 -1.73 4.21 -13.81
N LEU A 109 -1.13 5.35 -13.45
CA LEU A 109 -0.88 6.47 -14.35
C LEU A 109 0.62 6.79 -14.37
N ASP A 110 1.14 7.13 -15.54
CA ASP A 110 2.42 7.81 -15.69
C ASP A 110 2.14 9.28 -16.05
N HIS A 111 2.52 10.16 -15.12
CA HIS A 111 2.33 11.60 -15.21
C HIS A 111 3.64 12.27 -15.60
N MET A 112 3.59 13.08 -16.65
CA MET A 112 4.65 14.01 -17.02
C MET A 112 4.10 15.42 -16.83
N LEU A 113 4.48 16.05 -15.73
CA LEU A 113 4.05 17.39 -15.33
C LEU A 113 5.14 18.39 -15.67
N SER A 114 4.84 19.37 -16.52
CA SER A 114 5.73 20.48 -16.82
C SER A 114 5.20 21.73 -16.12
N LEU A 115 6.08 22.36 -15.34
CA LEU A 115 5.79 23.50 -14.50
C LEU A 115 6.70 24.65 -14.89
N SER A 116 6.14 25.84 -15.07
CA SER A 116 6.93 27.06 -15.32
C SER A 116 6.38 28.24 -14.54
N SER A 117 7.27 29.13 -14.11
CA SER A 117 6.95 30.42 -13.50
C SER A 117 6.99 31.53 -14.54
N ASP A 118 6.25 32.61 -14.29
CA ASP A 118 6.21 33.80 -15.17
C ASP A 118 7.58 34.48 -15.34
N SER A 119 8.53 34.23 -14.44
CA SER A 119 9.90 34.73 -14.54
C SER A 119 10.73 34.07 -15.65
N GLY A 120 10.23 33.01 -16.32
CA GLY A 120 10.88 32.38 -17.48
C GLY A 120 12.15 31.58 -17.17
N GLU A 121 12.62 31.57 -15.92
CA GLU A 121 13.95 31.06 -15.55
C GLU A 121 14.03 29.54 -15.33
N ALA A 122 12.91 28.82 -15.11
CA ALA A 122 12.97 27.37 -14.93
C ALA A 122 11.68 26.65 -15.35
N VAL A 123 11.78 25.80 -16.36
CA VAL A 123 10.79 24.76 -16.65
C VAL A 123 11.19 23.51 -15.86
N LYS A 124 10.42 23.18 -14.82
CA LYS A 124 10.59 21.93 -14.07
C LYS A 124 9.69 20.86 -14.67
N THR A 125 10.29 19.81 -15.19
CA THR A 125 9.56 18.62 -15.64
C THR A 125 9.69 17.52 -14.61
N ILE A 126 8.54 17.07 -14.10
CA ILE A 126 8.44 16.01 -13.09
C ILE A 126 7.78 14.80 -13.77
N HIS A 127 8.44 13.64 -13.65
CA HIS A 127 7.86 12.36 -14.05
C HIS A 127 7.46 11.60 -12.80
N SER A 128 6.20 11.19 -12.71
CA SER A 128 5.67 10.52 -11.53
C SER A 128 4.84 9.30 -11.93
N LEU A 129 5.06 8.20 -11.22
CA LEU A 129 4.12 7.09 -11.18
C LEU A 129 3.02 7.43 -10.18
N VAL A 130 1.77 7.41 -10.63
CA VAL A 130 0.60 7.65 -9.79
C VAL A 130 -0.21 6.36 -9.70
N VAL A 131 -0.44 5.87 -8.49
CA VAL A 131 -1.25 4.68 -8.22
C VAL A 131 -2.45 5.07 -7.38
N ILE A 132 -3.64 4.81 -7.91
CA ILE A 132 -4.90 5.22 -7.34
C ILE A 132 -5.72 3.98 -7.02
N LYS A 133 -6.09 3.80 -5.76
CA LYS A 133 -7.02 2.75 -5.33
C LYS A 133 -8.39 3.35 -5.10
N ARG A 134 -9.41 2.70 -5.65
CA ARG A 134 -10.80 3.13 -5.54
C ARG A 134 -11.60 2.16 -4.68
N LYS A 135 -12.57 2.69 -3.96
CA LYS A 135 -13.54 1.89 -3.22
C LYS A 135 -14.47 1.14 -4.17
N ILE A 136 -14.94 -0.01 -3.71
CA ILE A 136 -15.82 -0.88 -4.48
C ILE A 136 -17.25 -0.32 -4.54
N LEU A 137 -17.71 0.32 -3.46
CA LEU A 137 -19.11 0.75 -3.31
C LEU A 137 -19.45 2.02 -4.10
N ASP A 138 -18.65 3.07 -3.95
CA ASP A 138 -18.91 4.41 -4.51
C ASP A 138 -17.94 4.79 -5.64
N GLY A 139 -16.93 3.95 -5.92
CA GLY A 139 -15.91 4.23 -6.92
C GLY A 139 -14.98 5.40 -6.57
N LYS A 140 -15.04 5.95 -5.35
CA LYS A 140 -14.21 7.07 -4.92
C LYS A 140 -12.79 6.65 -4.58
N ILE A 141 -11.85 7.59 -4.70
CA ILE A 141 -10.43 7.36 -4.40
C ILE A 141 -10.27 7.21 -2.88
N SER A 142 -9.75 6.06 -2.45
CA SER A 142 -9.37 5.80 -1.05
C SER A 142 -7.88 6.00 -0.82
N SER A 143 -7.04 5.78 -1.84
CA SER A 143 -5.60 5.96 -1.76
C SER A 143 -5.07 6.53 -3.07
N PHE A 144 -4.25 7.56 -2.96
CA PHE A 144 -3.57 8.25 -4.04
C PHE A 144 -2.08 8.29 -3.69
N THR A 145 -1.25 7.55 -4.40
CA THR A 145 0.20 7.50 -4.14
C THR A 145 0.96 7.97 -5.35
N GLU A 146 1.81 8.98 -5.16
CA GLU A 146 2.67 9.55 -6.19
C GLU A 146 4.14 9.24 -5.88
N GLU A 147 4.87 8.74 -6.88
CA GLU A 147 6.26 8.32 -6.78
C GLU A 147 7.09 8.90 -7.94
N GLU A 148 7.95 9.87 -7.64
CA GLU A 148 8.82 10.53 -8.63
C GLU A 148 9.79 9.52 -9.27
N GLY A 149 9.89 9.55 -10.59
CA GLY A 149 10.72 8.66 -11.39
C GLY A 149 10.37 7.18 -11.27
N HIS A 150 9.13 6.85 -10.85
CA HIS A 150 8.67 5.50 -10.52
C HIS A 150 9.42 4.85 -9.35
N ARG A 151 10.08 5.66 -8.51
CA ARG A 151 10.86 5.19 -7.37
C ARG A 151 10.08 5.41 -6.10
N LYS A 152 9.99 4.37 -5.29
CA LYS A 152 9.34 4.45 -3.99
C LYS A 152 9.92 5.58 -3.16
N ALA A 153 9.04 6.49 -2.72
CA ALA A 153 9.40 7.59 -1.85
C ALA A 153 10.19 7.05 -0.65
N THR A 154 11.46 7.42 -0.58
CA THR A 154 12.27 7.18 0.61
C THR A 154 11.82 8.17 1.66
N ALA A 155 11.20 7.69 2.74
CA ALA A 155 10.92 8.52 3.90
C ALA A 155 12.19 9.34 4.25
N PRO A 156 12.05 10.62 4.63
CA PRO A 156 13.17 11.49 4.91
C PRO A 156 14.10 10.80 5.91
N LEU A 157 15.41 10.95 5.70
CA LEU A 157 16.46 10.26 6.48
C LEU A 157 16.23 10.36 8.00
N ALA A 158 15.68 11.48 8.46
CA ALA A 158 15.27 11.73 9.85
C ALA A 158 14.20 10.74 10.37
N ALA A 159 13.16 10.42 9.58
CA ALA A 159 12.16 9.43 9.94
C ALA A 159 12.74 8.01 9.97
N ARG A 160 13.70 7.71 9.08
CA ARG A 160 14.41 6.42 9.07
C ARG A 160 15.37 6.29 10.27
N ALA A 161 16.04 7.36 10.66
CA ALA A 161 16.86 7.41 11.88
C ALA A 161 16.00 7.27 13.15
N ALA A 162 14.82 7.91 13.20
CA ALA A 162 13.89 7.76 14.31
C ALA A 162 13.29 6.34 14.41
N ALA A 163 12.97 5.71 13.27
CA ALA A 163 12.49 4.31 13.25
C ALA A 163 13.59 3.30 13.59
N ALA A 164 14.84 3.56 13.19
CA ALA A 164 15.99 2.75 13.60
C ALA A 164 16.35 2.92 15.09
N ASN A 165 15.93 4.03 15.71
CA ASN A 165 16.05 4.28 17.16
C ASN A 165 14.90 3.67 17.99
N SER A 166 14.06 2.82 17.40
CA SER A 166 13.05 2.10 18.16
C SER A 166 13.68 1.03 19.07
N PHE A 167 13.83 1.39 20.34
CA PHE A 167 13.95 0.50 21.51
C PHE A 167 15.26 -0.28 21.71
N TYR A 168 16.41 0.40 21.67
CA TYR A 168 17.57 -0.07 22.42
C TYR A 168 17.96 1.01 23.44
N SER A 169 17.67 0.74 24.72
CA SER A 169 18.33 1.49 25.80
C SER A 169 19.82 1.18 25.74
N PRO A 170 20.73 2.15 25.89
CA PRO A 170 22.16 1.89 25.97
C PRO A 170 22.56 0.86 27.05
N THR A 171 21.72 0.67 28.07
CA THR A 171 21.89 -0.35 29.11
C THR A 171 21.45 -1.77 28.72
N ASP A 172 20.74 -1.98 27.61
CA ASP A 172 20.31 -3.32 27.17
C ASP A 172 21.50 -4.18 26.69
N ALA A 173 22.60 -3.53 26.29
CA ALA A 173 23.88 -4.19 25.99
C ALA A 173 24.62 -4.72 27.24
N HIS A 174 24.15 -4.37 28.44
CA HIS A 174 24.75 -4.78 29.72
C HIS A 174 23.88 -5.79 30.48
N MET A 175 22.98 -6.49 29.81
CA MET A 175 22.22 -7.58 30.44
C MET A 175 23.16 -8.76 30.73
N SER A 176 23.21 -9.18 32.01
CA SER A 176 23.94 -10.39 32.38
C SER A 176 23.34 -11.63 31.68
N PRO A 177 24.12 -12.71 31.48
CA PRO A 177 23.67 -13.92 30.78
C PRO A 177 22.37 -14.54 31.32
N VAL A 178 22.00 -14.23 32.57
CA VAL A 178 20.79 -14.70 33.25
C VAL A 178 19.54 -13.93 32.77
N SER A 179 19.63 -12.61 32.59
CA SER A 179 18.48 -11.79 32.15
C SER A 179 18.11 -12.01 30.68
N SER A 180 19.11 -12.27 29.82
CA SER A 180 18.87 -12.59 28.41
C SER A 180 18.09 -13.90 28.22
N LYS A 181 18.34 -14.91 29.06
CA LYS A 181 17.58 -16.19 29.01
C LYS A 181 16.14 -16.04 29.49
N LEU A 182 15.88 -15.21 30.51
CA LEU A 182 14.53 -14.92 30.99
C LEU A 182 13.68 -14.17 29.94
N ASN A 183 14.27 -13.20 29.24
CA ASN A 183 13.57 -12.46 28.18
C ASN A 183 13.27 -13.33 26.95
N LEU A 184 14.16 -14.27 26.61
CA LEU A 184 13.93 -15.24 25.53
C LEU A 184 12.76 -16.20 25.85
N ALA A 185 12.64 -16.63 27.12
CA ALA A 185 11.55 -17.48 27.58
C ALA A 185 10.20 -16.75 27.54
N LYS A 186 10.13 -15.49 27.98
CA LYS A 186 8.91 -14.66 27.87
C LYS A 186 8.46 -14.47 26.43
N LYS A 187 9.40 -14.23 25.51
CA LYS A 187 9.09 -14.04 24.07
C LYS A 187 8.54 -15.31 23.41
N LYS A 188 9.04 -16.49 23.78
CA LYS A 188 8.51 -17.79 23.30
C LYS A 188 7.10 -18.09 23.81
N HIS A 189 6.76 -17.68 25.03
CA HIS A 189 5.42 -17.89 25.59
C HIS A 189 4.37 -16.91 25.04
N HIS A 190 4.76 -15.71 24.61
CA HIS A 190 3.83 -14.74 24.00
C HIS A 190 3.43 -15.10 22.56
N MET A 191 4.20 -15.94 21.86
CA MET A 191 3.90 -16.40 20.50
C MET A 191 3.18 -17.75 20.45
N LYS A 192 2.92 -18.40 21.58
CA LYS A 192 1.95 -19.51 21.62
C LYS A 192 0.56 -18.88 21.63
N GLY A 193 -0.15 -19.07 20.52
CA GLY A 193 -1.47 -18.50 20.28
C GLY A 193 -2.45 -18.69 21.44
N LYS A 194 -3.46 -17.82 21.49
CA LYS A 194 -4.61 -17.97 22.38
C LYS A 194 -5.12 -19.42 22.28
N PRO A 195 -5.29 -20.16 23.39
CA PRO A 195 -5.89 -21.48 23.33
C PRO A 195 -7.33 -21.32 22.85
N THR A 196 -7.57 -21.62 21.58
CA THR A 196 -8.92 -21.82 21.05
C THR A 196 -9.47 -23.11 21.66
N ALA A 197 -10.68 -23.01 22.23
CA ALA A 197 -11.53 -24.06 22.79
C ALA A 197 -11.20 -24.52 24.23
N LEU A 198 -11.83 -23.86 25.21
CA LEU A 198 -12.00 -24.35 26.58
C LEU A 198 -13.49 -24.44 27.02
N PHE A 199 -14.41 -24.64 26.06
CA PHE A 199 -15.76 -25.10 26.37
C PHE A 199 -16.21 -26.09 25.29
N ALA A 200 -15.81 -27.35 25.46
CA ALA A 200 -16.53 -28.46 24.86
C ALA A 200 -17.87 -28.58 25.60
N ASN A 201 -18.97 -28.40 24.86
CA ASN A 201 -20.32 -28.67 25.33
C ASN A 201 -20.38 -30.08 25.92
N ARG A 202 -20.65 -30.18 27.22
CA ARG A 202 -21.02 -31.43 27.88
C ARG A 202 -22.52 -31.62 27.74
N SER A 203 -22.93 -32.56 26.90
CA SER A 203 -24.20 -33.27 27.06
C SER A 203 -24.08 -34.71 26.54
N GLY A 204 -24.26 -35.68 27.44
CA GLY A 204 -24.50 -37.10 27.16
C GLY A 204 -23.25 -38.00 27.14
N LEU A 205 -22.76 -38.51 28.28
CA LEU A 205 -23.04 -39.84 28.86
C LEU A 205 -22.56 -41.08 28.05
N ARG A 206 -21.65 -41.83 28.71
CA ARG A 206 -21.34 -43.28 28.61
C ARG A 206 -20.54 -43.69 27.36
N GLN A 207 -19.52 -44.55 27.43
CA GLN A 207 -19.02 -45.44 28.48
C GLN A 207 -17.57 -45.80 28.11
N ALA A 208 -16.71 -45.92 29.12
CA ALA A 208 -15.35 -46.42 28.98
C ALA A 208 -15.32 -47.92 28.66
N ILE A 209 -14.31 -48.38 27.91
CA ILE A 209 -13.47 -49.57 28.14
C ILE A 209 -12.26 -49.49 27.18
N VAL A 210 -11.09 -49.87 27.69
CA VAL A 210 -9.73 -49.89 27.11
C VAL A 210 -9.23 -51.36 27.24
N PRO A 211 -8.07 -51.86 26.73
CA PRO A 211 -7.33 -51.75 25.45
C PRO A 211 -7.06 -53.14 24.80
N GLY A 212 -6.48 -53.19 23.58
CA GLY A 212 -5.74 -54.38 23.10
C GLY A 212 -5.60 -54.49 21.58
N SER A 213 -4.39 -54.32 21.06
CA SER A 213 -3.99 -54.63 19.66
C SER A 213 -3.62 -56.13 19.51
N PRO A 214 -3.22 -56.65 18.33
CA PRO A 214 -3.77 -56.58 16.96
C PRO A 214 -3.98 -58.00 16.35
N ALA A 215 -4.82 -58.19 15.30
CA ALA A 215 -4.60 -59.22 14.24
C ALA A 215 -5.75 -59.30 13.19
N GLN A 216 -5.33 -59.25 11.92
CA GLN A 216 -5.70 -60.03 10.73
C GLN A 216 -7.14 -60.51 10.38
N SER A 217 -7.42 -60.26 9.09
CA SER A 217 -7.97 -61.16 8.04
C SER A 217 -9.48 -61.44 7.89
N THR A 218 -9.94 -61.10 6.68
CA THR A 218 -10.88 -61.81 5.76
C THR A 218 -12.35 -61.99 6.14
N GLY A 219 -13.22 -61.59 5.21
CA GLY A 219 -14.63 -62.00 5.15
C GLY A 219 -15.43 -61.24 4.09
N THR A 220 -15.55 -61.83 2.90
CA THR A 220 -16.48 -61.47 1.82
C THR A 220 -17.94 -61.79 2.19
N ASN A 221 -18.89 -61.03 1.63
CA ASN A 221 -20.19 -61.44 1.05
C ASN A 221 -21.12 -60.19 1.04
N ASP A 222 -21.51 -59.64 -0.11
CA ASP A 222 -22.52 -60.07 -1.09
C ASP A 222 -23.97 -59.65 -0.77
N MET A 223 -24.62 -59.17 -1.83
CA MET A 223 -26.07 -59.12 -2.14
C MET A 223 -26.97 -58.02 -1.54
N GLU A 224 -27.35 -57.13 -2.48
CA GLU A 224 -28.70 -56.75 -2.89
C GLU A 224 -29.88 -56.92 -1.91
N PHE A 225 -30.62 -55.82 -1.71
CA PHE A 225 -32.05 -55.70 -2.05
C PHE A 225 -32.38 -54.24 -2.42
#